data_AF-A0A0D1ZQP6-F1
#
_entry.id   AF-A0A0D1ZQP6-F1
#
_cell.length_a   1.000
_cell.length_b   1.000
_cell.length_c   1.000
_cell.angle_alpha   90.00
_cell.angle_beta   90.00
_cell.angle_gamma   90.00
#
_symmetry.space_group_name_H-M   'P 1'
#
loop_
_entity.id
_entity.type
_entity.pdbx_description
1 polymer ?
#
loop_
_entity_poly.entity_id
_entity_poly.type
_entity_poly.pdbx_seq_one_letter_code
_entity_poly.pdbx_strand_id
1 'polypeptide(L)'
;MSAHQGIEIVWDPVQSDNRVYTLILKDELLPLNPDNGRQRSTVSWEYDFGGSQETATATTTAGGGVGSGPVVCFVPWSGLKPTYRGKPKEDAACLDVSSIKRISIMIRSFFGTQEGRFGLKLLSITACSPLESVADGMIMTRKHDHEPRAPADSSSTDQNARKDNSP
;
A
#
# COMPACT_ATOMS: atom_id res chain seq x y z
N MET A 1 -0.22 4.85 -19.25
CA MET A 1 0.16 3.66 -18.47
C MET A 1 0.87 4.13 -17.21
N SER A 2 0.58 3.56 -16.04
CA SER A 2 1.28 3.91 -14.80
C SER A 2 2.77 3.56 -14.91
N ALA A 3 3.65 4.36 -14.30
CA ALA A 3 5.09 4.10 -14.27
C ALA A 3 5.47 2.90 -13.37
N HIS A 4 4.54 2.43 -12.54
CA HIS A 4 4.74 1.34 -11.58
C HIS A 4 4.30 0.00 -12.17
N GLN A 5 4.91 -1.10 -11.72
CA GLN A 5 4.60 -2.47 -12.18
C GLN A 5 3.81 -3.30 -11.15
N GLY A 6 3.65 -2.80 -9.92
CA GLY A 6 2.90 -3.49 -8.87
C GLY A 6 2.79 -2.71 -7.56
N ILE A 7 2.34 -3.42 -6.52
CA ILE A 7 2.28 -2.97 -5.13
C ILE A 7 3.26 -3.80 -4.30
N GLU A 8 4.10 -3.14 -3.53
CA GLU A 8 4.85 -3.77 -2.43
C GLU A 8 4.06 -3.63 -1.14
N ILE A 9 3.90 -4.73 -0.41
CA ILE A 9 3.29 -4.81 0.91
C ILE A 9 4.38 -5.26 1.89
N VAL A 10 4.63 -4.47 2.92
CA VAL A 10 5.63 -4.79 3.94
C VAL A 10 4.96 -4.91 5.30
N TRP A 11 5.26 -5.98 6.04
CA TRP A 11 4.72 -6.20 7.39
C TRP A 11 5.77 -6.73 8.36
N ASP A 12 5.52 -6.52 9.65
CA ASP A 12 6.31 -7.08 10.74
C ASP A 12 5.82 -8.50 11.06
N PRO A 13 6.63 -9.55 10.83
CA PRO A 13 6.23 -10.93 11.09
C PRO A 13 6.16 -11.29 12.57
N VAL A 14 6.81 -10.53 13.47
CA VAL A 14 6.79 -10.76 14.92
C VAL A 14 5.50 -10.23 15.54
N GLN A 15 4.98 -9.12 15.00
CA GLN A 15 3.74 -8.50 15.47
C GLN A 15 2.49 -8.88 14.66
N SER A 16 2.66 -9.69 13.61
CA SER A 16 1.56 -10.21 12.80
C SER A 16 1.28 -11.67 13.15
N ASP A 17 0.05 -12.09 12.91
CA ASP A 17 -0.30 -13.49 12.94
C ASP A 17 0.14 -14.20 11.64
N ASN A 18 -0.14 -15.50 11.59
CA ASN A 18 0.15 -16.34 10.44
C ASN A 18 -1.11 -16.60 9.58
N ARG A 19 -1.99 -15.60 9.46
CA ARG A 19 -3.23 -15.69 8.65
C ARG A 19 -3.01 -15.17 7.24
N VAL A 20 -3.96 -15.50 6.37
CA VAL A 20 -3.99 -15.02 4.99
C VAL A 20 -4.91 -13.81 4.91
N TYR A 21 -4.42 -12.76 4.29
CA TYR A 21 -5.14 -11.52 4.03
C TYR A 21 -5.29 -11.33 2.52
N THR A 22 -6.29 -10.56 2.09
CA THR A 22 -6.53 -10.27 0.68
C THR A 22 -6.38 -8.77 0.44
N LEU A 23 -5.42 -8.38 -0.41
CA LEU A 23 -5.37 -7.06 -1.01
C LEU A 23 -6.47 -6.98 -2.08
N ILE A 24 -7.27 -5.92 -2.06
CA ILE A 24 -8.31 -5.67 -3.05
C ILE A 24 -8.15 -4.27 -3.63
N LEU A 25 -8.02 -4.19 -4.95
CA LEU A 25 -8.06 -2.94 -5.71
C LEU A 25 -9.38 -2.79 -6.46
N LYS A 26 -9.84 -1.54 -6.58
CA LYS A 26 -10.93 -1.15 -7.47
C LYS A 26 -10.54 0.10 -8.26
N ASP A 27 -10.72 0.04 -9.55
CA ASP A 27 -10.59 1.12 -10.54
C ASP A 27 -11.94 1.75 -10.92
N GLU A 28 -13.04 1.06 -10.64
CA GLU A 28 -14.40 1.55 -10.85
C GLU A 28 -15.21 1.67 -9.56
N LEU A 29 -15.84 2.83 -9.37
CA LEU A 29 -16.90 3.05 -8.38
C LEU A 29 -18.16 3.52 -9.09
N LEU A 30 -19.21 2.72 -8.99
CA LEU A 30 -20.53 3.10 -9.46
C LEU A 30 -21.21 4.03 -8.44
N PRO A 31 -22.08 4.97 -8.89
CA PRO A 31 -22.97 5.71 -8.00
C PRO A 31 -23.72 4.79 -7.03
N LEU A 32 -24.06 5.29 -5.85
CA LEU A 32 -24.91 4.57 -4.90
C LEU A 32 -26.22 4.15 -5.57
N ASN A 33 -26.77 3.02 -5.13
CA ASN A 33 -28.06 2.56 -5.62
C ASN A 33 -29.13 3.63 -5.29
N PRO A 34 -29.90 4.12 -6.28
CA PRO A 34 -30.85 5.20 -6.06
C PRO A 34 -32.02 4.81 -5.15
N ASP A 35 -32.37 3.53 -5.08
CA ASP A 35 -33.53 3.04 -4.33
C ASP A 35 -33.24 2.82 -2.84
N ASN A 36 -32.01 2.39 -2.51
CA ASN A 36 -31.67 2.00 -1.14
C ASN A 36 -30.35 2.60 -0.60
N GLY A 37 -29.69 3.45 -1.38
CA GLY A 37 -28.45 4.14 -0.99
C GLY A 37 -27.21 3.24 -0.84
N ARG A 38 -27.31 1.93 -1.11
CA ARG A 38 -26.18 1.01 -0.91
C ARG A 38 -25.15 1.14 -2.02
N GLN A 39 -23.88 0.86 -1.69
CA GLN A 39 -22.84 0.72 -2.70
C GLN A 39 -23.16 -0.43 -3.66
N ARG A 40 -23.00 -0.17 -4.96
CA ARG A 40 -23.11 -1.20 -5.99
C ARG A 40 -21.81 -2.00 -6.09
N SER A 41 -21.94 -3.27 -6.46
CA SER A 41 -20.79 -4.12 -6.72
C SER A 41 -20.17 -3.76 -8.07
N THR A 42 -18.85 -3.69 -8.08
CA THR A 42 -17.98 -3.57 -9.26
C THR A 42 -16.98 -4.73 -9.22
N VAL A 43 -16.18 -4.86 -10.28
CA VAL A 43 -15.06 -5.80 -10.28
C VAL A 43 -14.10 -5.45 -9.13
N SER A 44 -13.62 -6.49 -8.45
CA SER A 44 -12.56 -6.41 -7.45
C SER A 44 -11.34 -7.12 -8.01
N TRP A 45 -10.16 -6.54 -7.82
CA TRP A 45 -8.89 -7.14 -8.20
C TRP A 45 -8.19 -7.62 -6.94
N GLU A 46 -8.11 -8.94 -6.77
CA GLU A 46 -7.75 -9.57 -5.50
C GLU A 46 -6.39 -10.26 -5.56
N TYR A 47 -5.59 -10.13 -4.51
CA TYR A 47 -4.37 -10.90 -4.28
C TYR A 47 -4.31 -11.33 -2.82
N ASP A 48 -4.13 -12.62 -2.58
CA ASP A 48 -4.00 -13.19 -1.25
C ASP A 48 -2.53 -13.18 -0.83
N PHE A 49 -2.23 -12.65 0.36
CA PHE A 49 -0.88 -12.56 0.92
C PHE A 49 -0.84 -12.97 2.41
N GLY A 50 0.35 -13.30 2.91
CA GLY A 50 0.59 -13.78 4.27
C GLY A 50 0.61 -15.31 4.39
N GLY A 51 0.31 -15.81 5.58
CA GLY A 51 0.47 -17.22 5.92
C GLY A 51 1.91 -17.72 5.91
N SER A 52 2.09 -19.03 6.14
CA SER A 52 3.42 -19.64 6.28
C SER A 52 4.16 -19.85 4.96
N GLN A 53 3.47 -19.75 3.82
CA GLN A 53 4.07 -20.00 2.51
C GLN A 53 4.78 -18.77 1.93
N GLU A 54 4.32 -17.56 2.21
CA GLU A 54 4.90 -16.36 1.59
C GLU A 54 6.15 -15.84 2.32
N THR A 55 6.42 -16.38 3.51
CA THR A 55 7.66 -16.12 4.26
C THR A 55 8.91 -16.63 3.54
N ALA A 56 8.78 -17.47 2.50
CA ALA A 56 9.90 -18.04 1.75
C ALA A 56 10.49 -17.10 0.68
N THR A 57 9.75 -16.08 0.23
CA THR A 57 10.26 -15.03 -0.67
C THR A 57 10.62 -13.74 0.09
N ALA A 58 10.74 -13.83 1.42
CA ALA A 58 11.37 -12.79 2.22
C ALA A 58 12.82 -12.71 1.77
N THR A 59 13.16 -11.67 1.02
CA THR A 59 14.56 -11.33 0.72
C THR A 59 15.20 -11.01 2.06
N THR A 60 15.80 -12.03 2.67
CA THR A 60 16.67 -11.88 3.83
C THR A 60 17.79 -11.00 3.33
N THR A 61 17.91 -9.78 3.85
CA THR A 61 19.06 -8.90 3.62
C THR A 61 20.31 -9.77 3.71
N ALA A 62 21.07 -9.83 2.62
CA ALA A 62 22.25 -10.68 2.50
C ALA A 62 23.19 -10.44 3.69
N GLY A 63 23.32 -11.44 4.57
CA GLY A 63 24.16 -11.37 5.76
C GLY A 63 23.65 -12.17 6.94
N GLY A 64 23.78 -13.50 6.90
CA GLY A 64 23.92 -14.40 8.06
C GLY A 64 22.93 -14.28 9.23
N GLY A 65 21.88 -15.10 9.21
CA GLY A 65 21.01 -15.38 10.36
C GLY A 65 19.55 -15.53 9.93
N VAL A 66 18.83 -16.48 10.54
CA VAL A 66 17.37 -16.65 10.36
C VAL A 66 16.70 -15.34 10.79
N GLY A 67 16.36 -14.49 9.81
CA GLY A 67 16.27 -13.05 9.98
C GLY A 67 14.96 -12.57 10.63
N SER A 68 15.10 -11.79 11.70
CA SER A 68 14.04 -11.03 12.38
C SER A 68 13.68 -9.74 11.62
N GLY A 69 13.64 -9.77 10.29
CA GLY A 69 13.38 -8.58 9.46
C GLY A 69 11.91 -8.49 9.01
N PRO A 70 11.47 -7.31 8.53
CA PRO A 70 10.19 -7.17 7.83
C PRO A 70 10.04 -8.16 6.67
N VAL A 71 8.83 -8.66 6.47
CA VAL A 71 8.49 -9.43 5.26
C VAL A 71 8.05 -8.47 4.17
N VAL A 72 8.54 -8.69 2.96
CA VAL A 72 8.24 -7.90 1.76
C VAL A 72 7.54 -8.80 0.74
N CYS A 73 6.31 -8.44 0.34
CA CYS A 73 5.55 -9.08 -0.73
C CYS A 73 5.39 -8.09 -1.89
N PHE A 74 5.90 -8.44 -3.08
CA PHE A 74 5.63 -7.69 -4.29
C PHE A 74 4.49 -8.32 -5.08
N VAL A 75 3.40 -7.57 -5.26
CA VAL A 75 2.21 -7.93 -6.00
C VAL A 75 2.26 -7.28 -7.38
N PRO A 76 2.68 -7.99 -8.45
CA PRO A 76 2.63 -7.45 -9.80
C PRO A 76 1.19 -7.23 -10.23
N TRP A 77 0.93 -6.26 -11.11
CA TRP A 77 -0.43 -6.02 -11.63
C TRP A 77 -1.06 -7.27 -12.25
N SER A 78 -0.27 -8.08 -12.94
CA SER A 78 -0.69 -9.34 -13.56
C SER A 78 -1.01 -10.45 -12.54
N GLY A 79 -0.60 -10.30 -11.28
CA GLY A 79 -0.92 -11.24 -10.20
C GLY A 79 -2.31 -11.05 -9.60
N LEU A 80 -2.93 -9.89 -9.83
CA LEU A 80 -4.26 -9.58 -9.31
C LEU A 80 -5.34 -10.33 -10.10
N LYS A 81 -6.20 -11.06 -9.39
CA LYS A 81 -7.26 -11.87 -9.97
C LYS A 81 -8.59 -11.10 -9.95
N PRO A 82 -9.27 -10.94 -11.10
CA PRO A 82 -10.55 -10.26 -11.14
C PRO A 82 -11.65 -11.14 -10.54
N THR A 83 -12.46 -10.54 -9.66
CA THR A 83 -13.66 -11.16 -9.10
C THR A 83 -14.86 -10.22 -9.21
N TYR A 84 -16.07 -10.80 -9.28
CA TYR A 84 -17.31 -10.07 -9.10
C TYR A 84 -18.17 -10.78 -8.06
N ARG A 85 -18.45 -10.07 -6.95
CA ARG A 85 -19.15 -10.62 -5.79
C ARG A 85 -18.54 -11.94 -5.29
N GLY A 86 -17.20 -11.98 -5.22
CA GLY A 86 -16.43 -13.11 -4.71
C GLY A 86 -16.30 -14.30 -5.67
N LYS A 87 -16.80 -14.20 -6.90
CA LYS A 87 -16.64 -15.22 -7.95
C LYS A 87 -15.60 -14.76 -8.97
N PRO A 88 -14.74 -15.65 -9.49
CA PRO A 88 -13.82 -15.32 -10.58
C PRO A 88 -14.55 -14.69 -11.77
N LYS A 89 -13.92 -13.68 -12.38
CA LYS A 89 -14.43 -13.00 -13.58
C LYS A 89 -13.31 -12.86 -14.62
N GLU A 90 -12.99 -13.96 -15.29
CA GLU A 90 -11.87 -14.05 -16.24
C GLU A 90 -12.05 -13.17 -17.49
N ASP A 91 -13.29 -12.83 -17.82
CA ASP A 91 -13.68 -11.95 -18.93
C ASP A 91 -13.70 -10.46 -18.55
N ALA A 92 -13.20 -10.08 -17.36
CA ALA A 92 -13.08 -8.69 -16.98
C ALA A 92 -12.16 -7.92 -17.92
N ALA A 93 -12.51 -6.66 -18.22
CA ALA A 93 -11.55 -5.71 -18.79
C ALA A 93 -10.32 -5.60 -17.88
N CYS A 94 -9.16 -5.25 -18.43
CA CYS A 94 -7.94 -5.11 -17.64
C CYS A 94 -8.07 -4.04 -16.55
N LEU A 95 -7.38 -4.23 -15.42
CA LEU A 95 -7.29 -3.26 -14.33
C LEU A 95 -6.74 -1.92 -14.85
N ASP A 96 -7.50 -0.85 -14.67
CA ASP A 96 -7.02 0.51 -14.96
C ASP A 96 -6.16 1.04 -13.80
N VAL A 97 -4.86 0.72 -13.88
CA VAL A 97 -3.85 1.17 -12.92
C VAL A 97 -3.62 2.69 -12.90
N SER A 98 -4.14 3.43 -13.89
CA SER A 98 -4.07 4.90 -13.88
C SER A 98 -5.15 5.55 -13.02
N SER A 99 -6.14 4.77 -12.59
CA SER A 99 -7.39 5.28 -12.01
C SER A 99 -7.86 4.45 -10.82
N ILE A 100 -6.94 3.96 -9.97
CA ILE A 100 -7.31 3.24 -8.74
C ILE A 100 -8.15 4.15 -7.83
N LYS A 101 -9.35 3.71 -7.47
CA LYS A 101 -10.32 4.44 -6.64
C LYS A 101 -10.41 3.92 -5.22
N ARG A 102 -10.04 2.65 -4.99
CA ARG A 102 -10.10 2.04 -3.67
C ARG A 102 -9.04 0.96 -3.49
N ILE A 103 -8.49 0.93 -2.28
CA ILE A 103 -7.64 -0.13 -1.77
C ILE A 103 -8.30 -0.66 -0.48
N SER A 104 -8.33 -1.98 -0.31
CA SER A 104 -8.84 -2.64 0.89
C SER A 104 -7.95 -3.82 1.26
N ILE A 105 -7.81 -4.06 2.56
CA ILE A 105 -7.29 -5.32 3.10
C ILE A 105 -8.48 -6.05 3.72
N MET A 106 -8.68 -7.30 3.32
CA MET A 106 -9.81 -8.11 3.75
C MET A 106 -9.32 -9.41 4.37
N ILE A 107 -10.04 -9.88 5.39
CA ILE A 107 -9.91 -11.23 5.91
C ILE A 107 -11.01 -12.07 5.26
N ARG A 108 -10.64 -13.11 4.52
CA ARG A 108 -11.59 -14.06 3.93
C ARG A 108 -11.64 -15.33 4.75
N SER A 109 -12.81 -15.89 5.05
CA SER A 109 -12.86 -17.15 5.81
C SER A 109 -12.30 -18.36 5.03
N PHE A 110 -12.17 -18.24 3.70
CA PHE A 110 -11.78 -19.33 2.79
C PHE A 110 -12.56 -20.62 3.08
N PHE A 111 -13.87 -20.50 3.29
CA PHE A 111 -14.76 -21.61 3.65
C PHE A 111 -14.43 -22.27 5.00
N GLY A 112 -13.97 -21.47 5.96
CA GLY A 112 -13.72 -21.90 7.34
C GLY A 112 -12.29 -22.39 7.59
N THR A 113 -11.38 -22.29 6.63
CA THR A 113 -9.97 -22.65 6.85
C THR A 113 -9.24 -21.63 7.74
N GLN A 114 -9.81 -20.44 7.92
CA GLN A 114 -9.35 -19.48 8.93
C GLN A 114 -10.50 -18.81 9.69
N GLU A 115 -10.30 -18.69 11.00
CA GLU A 115 -11.21 -18.07 11.96
C GLU A 115 -10.44 -17.58 13.20
N GLY A 116 -11.12 -16.86 14.09
CA GLY A 116 -10.56 -16.43 15.37
C GLY A 116 -9.93 -15.04 15.33
N ARG A 117 -8.89 -14.85 16.14
CA ARG A 117 -8.20 -13.55 16.28
C ARG A 117 -7.31 -13.30 15.06
N PHE A 118 -7.40 -12.08 14.53
CA PHE A 118 -6.56 -11.58 13.46
C PHE A 118 -5.67 -10.43 13.95
N GLY A 119 -4.46 -10.32 13.43
CA GLY A 119 -3.49 -9.27 13.75
C GLY A 119 -2.48 -9.13 12.62
N LEU A 120 -2.46 -7.97 11.98
CA LEU A 120 -1.50 -7.65 10.92
C LEU A 120 -0.86 -6.30 11.23
N LYS A 121 0.47 -6.29 11.38
CA LYS A 121 1.25 -5.08 11.56
C LYS A 121 1.86 -4.67 10.22
N LEU A 122 1.08 -3.95 9.43
CA LEU A 122 1.57 -3.33 8.19
C LEU A 122 2.59 -2.23 8.51
N LEU A 123 3.70 -2.25 7.77
CA LEU A 123 4.75 -1.24 7.81
C LEU A 123 4.63 -0.30 6.61
N SER A 124 4.35 -0.83 5.41
CA SER A 124 4.09 -0.02 4.22
C SER A 124 3.22 -0.75 3.18
N ILE A 125 2.55 0.06 2.34
CA ILE A 125 1.95 -0.35 1.07
C ILE A 125 2.43 0.68 0.05
N THR A 126 3.12 0.27 -1.01
CA THR A 126 3.78 1.20 -1.94
C THR A 126 3.63 0.76 -3.39
N ALA A 127 3.18 1.66 -4.26
CA ALA A 127 3.24 1.42 -5.71
C ALA A 127 4.70 1.54 -6.18
N CYS A 128 5.23 0.49 -6.79
CA CYS A 128 6.61 0.46 -7.24
C CYS A 128 6.78 -0.35 -8.52
N SER A 129 7.93 -0.13 -9.17
CA SER A 129 8.48 -1.11 -10.11
C SER A 129 9.38 -2.04 -9.30
N PRO A 130 9.39 -3.35 -9.55
CA PRO A 130 10.30 -4.26 -8.88
C PRO A 130 11.71 -3.71 -9.03
N LEU A 131 12.48 -3.74 -7.94
CA LEU A 131 13.91 -3.46 -8.03
C LEU A 131 14.44 -4.38 -9.13
N GLU A 132 15.10 -3.83 -10.15
CA GLU A 132 15.86 -4.65 -11.07
C GLU A 132 16.73 -5.58 -10.22
N SER A 133 16.59 -6.89 -10.44
CA SER A 133 17.40 -7.90 -9.77
C SER A 133 18.85 -7.44 -9.76
N VAL A 134 19.41 -7.28 -8.57
CA VAL A 134 20.82 -6.89 -8.36
C VAL A 134 21.72 -7.92 -9.03
N ALA A 135 22.12 -7.65 -10.27
CA ALA A 135 23.42 -8.07 -10.75
C ALA A 135 24.41 -7.06 -10.15
N ASP A 136 25.25 -7.56 -9.25
CA ASP A 136 26.42 -6.91 -8.66
C ASP A 136 26.22 -5.70 -7.73
N GLY A 137 26.00 -6.01 -6.46
CA GLY A 137 26.90 -5.51 -5.40
C GLY A 137 26.80 -4.04 -4.95
N MET A 138 25.76 -3.28 -5.30
CA MET A 138 25.64 -1.88 -4.83
C MET A 138 24.29 -1.60 -4.17
N ILE A 139 24.32 -1.39 -2.84
CA ILE A 139 23.17 -0.94 -2.05
C ILE A 139 22.85 0.51 -2.43
N MET A 140 21.74 0.73 -3.14
CA MET A 140 21.16 2.05 -3.33
C MET A 140 20.16 2.32 -2.22
N THR A 141 20.55 3.09 -1.20
CA THR A 141 19.59 3.73 -0.30
C THR A 141 18.82 4.77 -1.11
N ARG A 142 17.54 4.54 -1.43
CA ARG A 142 16.68 5.61 -1.95
C ARG A 142 16.55 6.68 -0.86
N LYS A 143 17.08 7.87 -1.14
CA LYS A 143 16.81 9.08 -0.35
C LYS A 143 15.29 9.27 -0.32
N HIS A 144 14.73 9.41 0.88
CA HIS A 144 13.41 9.98 1.02
C HIS A 144 13.50 11.44 0.56
N ASP A 145 12.83 11.75 -0.54
CA ASP A 145 12.58 13.15 -0.92
C ASP A 145 11.55 13.71 0.06
N HIS A 146 12.04 14.21 1.20
CA HIS A 146 11.29 15.13 2.02
C HIS A 146 11.44 16.50 1.37
N GLU A 147 10.40 16.95 0.67
CA GLU A 147 10.29 18.33 0.21
C GLU A 147 10.38 19.26 1.43
N PRO A 148 11.37 20.17 1.50
CA PRO A 148 11.49 21.08 2.63
C PRO A 148 10.34 22.10 2.57
N ARG A 149 9.52 22.12 3.61
CA ARG A 149 8.52 23.17 3.86
C ARG A 149 9.21 24.53 3.84
N ALA A 150 8.78 25.41 2.92
CA ALA A 150 9.29 26.78 2.82
C ALA A 150 9.17 27.52 4.18
N PRO A 151 10.19 28.31 4.59
CA PRO A 151 10.13 29.09 5.80
C PRO A 151 9.04 30.17 5.69
N ALA A 152 8.29 30.33 6.79
CA ALA A 152 7.30 31.39 6.92
C ALA A 152 8.00 32.76 6.82
N ASP A 153 7.50 33.58 5.91
CA ASP A 153 7.95 34.95 5.65
C ASP A 153 7.73 35.82 6.89
N SER A 154 8.83 36.18 7.57
CA SER A 154 8.82 37.15 8.65
C SER A 154 9.13 38.53 8.09
N SER A 155 8.13 39.19 7.52
CA SER A 155 8.22 40.61 7.19
C SER A 155 8.16 41.43 8.49
N SER A 156 9.33 41.76 9.02
CA SER A 156 9.54 42.81 10.00
C SER A 156 9.24 44.17 9.35
N THR A 157 8.17 44.83 9.76
CA THR A 157 7.98 46.26 9.55
C THR A 157 8.73 47.00 10.65
N ASP A 158 9.83 47.65 10.31
CA ASP A 158 10.62 48.44 11.24
C ASP A 158 10.48 49.94 10.94
N GLN A 159 10.24 50.71 12.01
CA GLN A 159 10.46 52.17 12.19
C GLN A 159 9.54 53.12 11.39
N ASN A 160 9.11 54.29 11.87
CA ASN A 160 9.69 55.24 12.83
C ASN A 160 8.64 56.35 13.10
N ALA A 161 8.48 56.82 14.34
CA ALA A 161 8.19 58.24 14.62
C ALA A 161 8.44 58.56 16.10
N ARG A 162 9.55 59.25 16.34
CA ARG A 162 9.91 59.92 17.60
C ARG A 162 9.08 61.21 17.76
N LYS A 163 8.69 61.55 19.00
CA LYS A 163 9.10 62.76 19.78
C LYS A 163 8.01 63.32 20.71
N ASP A 164 8.49 63.65 21.91
CA ASP A 164 8.14 64.76 22.82
C ASP A 164 6.70 64.77 23.41
N ASN A 165 6.44 65.09 24.69
CA ASN A 165 7.20 65.78 25.72
C ASN A 165 6.52 65.50 27.09
N SER A 166 7.31 65.44 28.17
CA SER A 166 6.85 65.61 29.57
C SER A 166 6.44 67.08 29.81
N PRO A 167 5.64 67.43 30.83
CA PRO A 167 5.86 67.15 32.27
C PRO A 167 4.76 66.36 32.97
#